data_AF-A0AA39ALN2-F1
#
_entry.id   AF-A0AA39ALN2-F1
#
_cell.length_a   1.000
_cell.length_b   1.000
_cell.length_c   1.000
_cell.angle_alpha   90.00
_cell.angle_beta   90.00
_cell.angle_gamma   90.00
#
_symmetry.space_group_name_H-M   'P 1'
#
loop_
_entity.id
_entity.type
_entity.pdbx_description
1 polymer ?
#
loop_
_entity_poly.entity_id
_entity_poly.type
_entity_poly.pdbx_seq_one_letter_code
_entity_poly.pdbx_strand_id
1 'polypeptide(L)'
;MAQIAKMEVQAEIKSPASKFHEVYSRKSIEVVEGEWKALGSVQLWTYFIGGNTEEAKLVAERVDEENKTVTMNVVEGDILKYFKIFKCTIQVTVKDKDSLVTWSVEYEKLNESGPAPDAYLNFAMGIVENIIPYYIRDGHSTSQPVNQAHHLPNICSDKIHKIEVHEGDWETQGSVQHWSFTVGGNSESIKETVESIDEENRSITFKVLDGEVLKDYKSYKVTTQAIPKGEGCLVIWTIEYEKKVNEDVPDPHAYLEFAVNITKDIEGHYLRA
;
A
#
# COMPACT_ATOMS: atom_id res chain seq x y z
N MET A 1 -21.28 26.51 19.07
CA MET A 1 -20.59 25.22 19.33
C MET A 1 -19.90 24.83 18.05
N ALA A 2 -18.63 24.45 18.09
CA ALA A 2 -17.99 23.95 16.89
C ALA A 2 -18.46 22.51 16.68
N GLN A 3 -18.98 22.21 15.49
CA GLN A 3 -19.58 20.93 15.15
C GLN A 3 -18.66 20.27 14.14
N ILE A 4 -18.18 19.07 14.46
CA ILE A 4 -17.52 18.21 13.49
C ILE A 4 -18.61 17.74 12.51
N ALA A 5 -18.37 18.00 11.23
CA ALA A 5 -19.20 17.56 10.13
C ALA A 5 -18.50 16.42 9.37
N LYS A 6 -19.29 15.57 8.72
CA LYS A 6 -18.81 14.42 7.94
C LYS A 6 -19.55 14.38 6.61
N MET A 7 -18.82 14.16 5.54
CA MET A 7 -19.36 13.91 4.20
C MET A 7 -18.72 12.68 3.60
N GLU A 8 -19.45 12.00 2.72
CA GLU A 8 -19.01 10.76 2.07
C GLU A 8 -19.44 10.76 0.61
N VAL A 9 -18.60 10.20 -0.26
CA VAL A 9 -18.91 9.88 -1.65
C VAL A 9 -18.43 8.46 -1.97
N GLN A 10 -19.16 7.79 -2.86
CA GLN A 10 -18.88 6.43 -3.27
C GLN A 10 -18.70 6.35 -4.79
N ALA A 11 -17.73 5.57 -5.24
CA ALA A 11 -17.45 5.33 -6.65
C ALA A 11 -17.29 3.82 -6.89
N GLU A 12 -18.06 3.28 -7.83
CA GLU A 12 -17.87 1.90 -8.29
C GLU A 12 -16.84 1.86 -9.42
N ILE A 13 -15.84 1.01 -9.27
CA ILE A 13 -14.80 0.77 -10.28
C ILE A 13 -14.70 -0.72 -10.60
N LYS A 14 -14.24 -1.01 -11.81
CA LYS A 14 -14.09 -2.38 -12.34
C LYS A 14 -12.81 -3.07 -11.86
N SER A 15 -11.84 -2.30 -11.36
CA SER A 15 -10.62 -2.86 -10.78
C SER A 15 -10.92 -3.54 -9.44
N PRO A 16 -10.25 -4.67 -9.11
CA PRO A 16 -10.39 -5.33 -7.82
C PRO A 16 -10.03 -4.41 -6.64
N ALA A 17 -10.67 -4.62 -5.49
CA ALA A 17 -10.42 -3.82 -4.28
C ALA A 17 -8.96 -3.87 -3.82
N SER A 18 -8.27 -4.99 -4.02
CA SER A 18 -6.85 -5.13 -3.72
C SER A 18 -5.99 -4.16 -4.53
N LYS A 19 -6.21 -4.04 -5.84
CA LYS A 19 -5.44 -3.13 -6.71
C LYS A 19 -5.62 -1.66 -6.33
N PHE A 20 -6.85 -1.25 -6.00
CA PHE A 20 -7.09 0.12 -5.54
C PHE A 20 -6.48 0.36 -4.16
N HIS A 21 -6.68 -0.56 -3.22
CA HIS A 21 -6.09 -0.46 -1.88
C HIS A 21 -4.57 -0.42 -1.96
N GLU A 22 -3.94 -1.19 -2.84
CA GLU A 22 -2.48 -1.21 -3.05
C GLU A 22 -1.88 0.17 -3.36
N VAL A 23 -2.63 1.08 -3.99
CA VAL A 23 -2.17 2.47 -4.20
C VAL A 23 -1.79 3.14 -2.89
N TYR A 24 -2.53 2.83 -1.84
CA TYR A 24 -2.37 3.40 -0.50
C TYR A 24 -1.86 2.39 0.54
N SER A 25 -1.82 1.09 0.20
CA SER A 25 -1.45 -0.01 1.12
C SER A 25 0.05 0.00 1.39
N ARG A 26 0.41 -0.46 2.59
CA ARG A 26 1.74 -0.30 3.14
C ARG A 26 2.33 -1.66 3.42
N LYS A 27 2.93 -2.26 2.40
CA LYS A 27 3.80 -3.42 2.54
C LYS A 27 5.22 -2.97 2.19
N SER A 28 6.23 -3.51 2.85
CA SER A 28 7.63 -3.24 2.50
C SER A 28 8.48 -4.48 2.58
N ILE A 29 9.51 -4.46 1.73
CA ILE A 29 10.64 -5.36 1.81
C ILE A 29 11.88 -4.48 1.82
N GLU A 30 12.59 -4.47 2.94
CA GLU A 30 13.86 -3.77 3.11
C GLU A 30 15.01 -4.78 3.12
N VAL A 31 16.07 -4.53 2.35
CA VAL A 31 17.33 -5.28 2.48
C VAL A 31 18.19 -4.59 3.52
N VAL A 32 18.29 -5.19 4.70
CA VAL A 32 19.03 -4.62 5.85
C VAL A 32 20.49 -5.06 5.87
N GLU A 33 20.83 -6.16 5.22
CA GLU A 33 22.22 -6.63 5.06
C GLU A 33 22.40 -7.38 3.73
N GLY A 34 23.54 -7.15 3.08
CA GLY A 34 23.89 -7.80 1.82
C GLY A 34 23.16 -7.22 0.60
N GLU A 35 23.32 -7.90 -0.54
CA GLU A 35 22.64 -7.52 -1.78
C GLU A 35 21.35 -8.31 -1.96
N TRP A 36 20.34 -7.68 -2.58
CA TRP A 36 19.07 -8.34 -2.89
C TRP A 36 19.28 -9.64 -3.66
N LYS A 37 18.62 -10.73 -3.22
CA LYS A 37 18.76 -12.10 -3.76
C LYS A 37 20.15 -12.72 -3.66
N ALA A 38 21.10 -12.11 -2.95
CA ALA A 38 22.39 -12.73 -2.67
C ALA A 38 22.29 -13.72 -1.49
N LEU A 39 23.13 -14.74 -1.52
CA LEU A 39 23.28 -15.68 -0.41
C LEU A 39 23.72 -14.92 0.84
N GLY A 40 23.03 -15.15 1.96
CA GLY A 40 23.27 -14.47 3.23
C GLY A 40 22.64 -13.08 3.34
N SER A 41 21.95 -12.59 2.31
CA SER A 41 21.19 -11.33 2.42
C SER A 41 20.12 -11.42 3.50
N VAL A 42 19.95 -10.34 4.24
CA VAL A 42 18.97 -10.21 5.32
C VAL A 42 17.93 -9.18 4.91
N GLN A 43 16.67 -9.58 5.00
CA GLN A 43 15.53 -8.79 4.54
C GLN A 43 14.52 -8.62 5.67
N LEU A 44 14.03 -7.42 5.89
CA LEU A 44 12.91 -7.14 6.79
C LEU A 44 11.64 -6.97 5.94
N TRP A 45 10.62 -7.75 6.27
CA TRP A 45 9.35 -7.78 5.55
C TRP A 45 8.24 -7.33 6.50
N THR A 46 7.51 -6.31 6.07
CA THR A 46 6.26 -5.88 6.74
C THR A 46 5.10 -6.25 5.84
N TYR A 47 4.23 -7.13 6.35
CA TYR A 47 3.13 -7.71 5.57
C TYR A 47 1.88 -7.87 6.41
N PHE A 48 0.74 -8.06 5.76
CA PHE A 48 -0.56 -8.17 6.43
C PHE A 48 -1.19 -9.52 6.14
N ILE A 49 -1.39 -10.33 7.19
CA ILE A 49 -2.03 -11.65 7.10
C ILE A 49 -3.01 -11.81 8.27
N GLY A 50 -4.21 -12.30 7.97
CA GLY A 50 -5.19 -12.68 8.99
C GLY A 50 -5.70 -11.53 9.87
N GLY A 51 -5.71 -10.29 9.38
CA GLY A 51 -6.20 -9.14 10.14
C GLY A 51 -5.11 -8.35 10.88
N ASN A 52 -3.86 -8.80 10.87
CA ASN A 52 -2.76 -8.15 11.58
C ASN A 52 -1.61 -7.78 10.63
N THR A 53 -1.01 -6.62 10.89
CA THR A 53 0.32 -6.30 10.36
C THR A 53 1.34 -7.11 11.13
N GLU A 54 2.15 -7.87 10.40
CA GLU A 54 3.22 -8.70 10.91
C GLU A 54 4.54 -8.27 10.31
N GLU A 55 5.61 -8.45 11.08
CA GLU A 55 6.97 -8.30 10.61
C GLU A 55 7.70 -9.65 10.60
N ALA A 56 8.54 -9.86 9.59
CA ALA A 56 9.47 -10.97 9.55
C ALA A 56 10.84 -10.54 9.04
N LYS A 57 11.88 -11.02 9.70
CA LYS A 57 13.26 -10.94 9.20
C LYS A 57 13.63 -12.26 8.56
N LEU A 58 14.01 -12.21 7.29
CA LEU A 58 14.35 -13.36 6.47
C LEU A 58 15.82 -13.31 6.09
N VAL A 59 16.48 -14.46 6.10
CA VAL A 59 17.84 -14.64 5.59
C VAL A 59 17.80 -15.53 4.36
N ALA A 60 18.42 -15.10 3.27
CA ALA A 60 18.61 -15.96 2.09
C ALA A 60 19.62 -17.07 2.40
N GLU A 61 19.15 -18.27 2.73
CA GLU A 61 19.99 -19.42 3.07
C GLU A 61 20.47 -20.20 1.86
N ARG A 62 19.75 -20.09 0.73
CA ARG A 62 20.15 -20.73 -0.53
C ARG A 62 19.77 -19.87 -1.71
N VAL A 63 20.72 -19.72 -2.63
CA VAL A 63 20.52 -19.08 -3.93
C VAL A 63 21.09 -20.02 -4.98
N ASP A 64 20.28 -20.38 -5.95
CA ASP A 64 20.61 -21.26 -7.06
C ASP A 64 20.25 -20.51 -8.36
N GLU A 65 21.26 -19.85 -8.94
CA GLU A 65 21.06 -19.02 -10.13
C GLU A 65 20.72 -19.84 -11.37
N GLU A 66 21.25 -21.07 -11.48
CA GLU A 66 21.00 -21.98 -12.60
C GLU A 66 19.52 -22.37 -12.65
N ASN A 67 18.95 -22.76 -11.51
CA ASN A 67 17.55 -23.13 -11.39
C ASN A 67 16.63 -21.94 -11.07
N LYS A 68 17.19 -20.74 -10.93
CA LYS A 68 16.50 -19.49 -10.54
C LYS A 68 15.66 -19.69 -9.28
N THR A 69 16.28 -20.28 -8.27
CA THR A 69 15.66 -20.63 -6.99
C THR A 69 16.31 -19.86 -5.86
N VAL A 70 15.50 -19.30 -4.96
CA VAL A 70 15.96 -18.69 -3.71
C VAL A 70 15.17 -19.28 -2.56
N THR A 71 15.86 -19.77 -1.53
CA THR A 71 15.26 -20.18 -0.27
C THR A 71 15.64 -19.20 0.82
N MET A 72 14.63 -18.67 1.50
CA MET A 72 14.74 -17.74 2.60
C MET A 72 14.23 -18.40 3.88
N ASN A 73 14.94 -18.22 4.97
CA ASN A 73 14.53 -18.69 6.29
C ASN A 73 14.14 -17.50 7.15
N VAL A 74 13.01 -17.61 7.84
CA VAL A 74 12.61 -16.60 8.82
C VAL A 74 13.42 -16.80 10.09
N VAL A 75 14.14 -15.76 10.50
CA VAL A 75 15.02 -15.79 11.69
C VAL A 75 14.48 -14.96 12.85
N GLU A 76 13.66 -13.94 12.58
CA GLU A 76 12.99 -13.11 13.58
C GLU A 76 11.59 -12.72 13.05
N GLY A 77 10.67 -12.36 13.95
CA GLY A 77 9.36 -11.83 13.57
C GLY A 77 8.16 -12.60 14.11
N ASP A 78 6.96 -12.08 13.82
CA ASP A 78 5.69 -12.55 14.37
C ASP A 78 5.36 -13.99 13.95
N ILE A 79 5.75 -14.38 12.75
CA ILE A 79 5.56 -15.74 12.22
C ILE A 79 6.20 -16.82 13.11
N LEU A 80 7.29 -16.50 13.82
CA LEU A 80 7.96 -17.44 14.72
C LEU A 80 7.20 -17.68 16.04
N LYS A 81 6.14 -16.91 16.32
CA LYS A 81 5.19 -17.21 17.41
C LYS A 81 4.36 -18.46 17.11
N TYR A 82 4.20 -18.79 15.84
CA TYR A 82 3.35 -19.88 15.36
C TYR A 82 4.17 -21.03 14.77
N PHE A 83 5.35 -20.73 14.21
CA PHE A 83 6.23 -21.69 13.56
C PHE A 83 7.62 -21.69 14.20
N LYS A 84 8.12 -22.89 14.53
CA LYS A 84 9.50 -23.05 15.00
C LYS A 84 10.50 -22.92 13.85
N ILE A 85 10.10 -23.38 12.67
CA ILE A 85 10.84 -23.24 11.42
C ILE A 85 9.86 -22.73 10.38
N PHE A 86 10.25 -21.72 9.62
CA PHE A 86 9.49 -21.27 8.46
C PHE A 86 10.46 -20.84 7.36
N LYS A 87 10.55 -21.66 6.32
CA LYS A 87 11.38 -21.40 5.15
C LYS A 87 10.49 -21.24 3.94
N CYS A 88 10.73 -20.20 3.17
CA CYS A 88 10.02 -19.92 1.95
C CYS A 88 10.97 -20.08 0.77
N THR A 89 10.57 -20.84 -0.25
CA THR A 89 11.33 -21.00 -1.48
C THR A 89 10.55 -20.44 -2.65
N ILE A 90 11.23 -19.63 -3.45
CA ILE A 90 10.73 -19.09 -4.72
C ILE A 90 11.55 -19.73 -5.83
N GLN A 91 10.88 -20.31 -6.81
CA GLN A 91 11.51 -20.83 -8.00
C GLN A 91 10.87 -20.24 -9.26
N VAL A 92 11.68 -19.77 -10.20
CA VAL A 92 11.20 -19.25 -11.48
C VAL A 92 11.58 -20.20 -12.62
N THR A 93 10.59 -20.86 -13.20
CA THR A 93 10.76 -21.68 -14.41
C THR A 93 10.41 -20.87 -15.64
N VAL A 94 11.41 -20.55 -16.46
CA VAL A 94 11.19 -19.87 -17.75
C VAL A 94 10.69 -20.89 -18.77
N LYS A 95 9.56 -20.60 -19.40
CA LYS A 95 9.05 -21.27 -20.61
C LYS A 95 9.16 -20.31 -21.80
N ASP A 96 9.12 -20.82 -23.02
CA ASP A 96 9.43 -20.06 -24.25
C ASP A 96 8.86 -18.63 -24.31
N LYS A 97 7.60 -18.42 -23.91
CA LYS A 97 6.94 -17.11 -23.90
C LYS A 97 6.40 -16.68 -22.52
N ASP A 98 6.43 -17.57 -21.54
CA ASP A 98 5.82 -17.35 -20.22
C ASP A 98 6.79 -17.77 -19.12
N SER A 99 6.64 -17.24 -17.91
CA SER A 99 7.37 -17.75 -16.74
C SER A 99 6.39 -18.32 -15.73
N LEU A 100 6.73 -19.46 -15.13
CA LEU A 100 6.01 -20.02 -14.00
C LEU A 100 6.80 -19.70 -12.73
N VAL A 101 6.16 -19.04 -11.78
CA VAL A 101 6.72 -18.83 -10.44
C VAL A 101 6.07 -19.82 -9.48
N THR A 102 6.90 -20.62 -8.82
CA THR A 102 6.48 -21.57 -7.81
C THR A 102 6.92 -21.07 -6.45
N TRP A 103 5.96 -20.95 -5.53
CA TRP A 103 6.23 -20.71 -4.12
C TRP A 103 6.02 -22.00 -3.33
N SER A 104 6.94 -22.29 -2.43
CA SER A 104 6.77 -23.36 -1.45
C SER A 104 7.18 -22.87 -0.07
N VAL A 105 6.53 -23.43 0.95
CA VAL A 105 6.87 -23.18 2.34
C VAL A 105 7.20 -24.51 3.00
N GLU A 106 8.37 -24.58 3.61
CA GLU A 106 8.75 -25.65 4.53
C GLU A 106 8.61 -25.11 5.95
N TYR A 107 7.82 -25.76 6.80
CA TYR A 107 7.57 -25.25 8.14
C TYR A 107 7.50 -26.36 9.18
N GLU A 108 7.83 -26.01 10.42
CA GLU A 108 7.57 -26.80 11.63
C GLU A 108 6.67 -25.93 12.52
N LYS A 109 5.45 -26.36 12.80
CA LYS A 109 4.56 -25.62 13.71
C LYS A 109 5.13 -25.62 15.12
N LEU A 110 5.11 -24.46 15.77
CA LEU A 110 5.38 -24.33 17.21
C LEU A 110 4.13 -24.68 18.02
N ASN A 111 2.94 -24.35 17.50
CA ASN A 111 1.64 -24.63 18.10
C ASN A 111 0.54 -24.62 17.02
N GLU A 112 -0.69 -24.99 17.39
CA GLU A 112 -1.86 -24.97 16.48
C GLU A 112 -2.57 -23.60 16.44
N SER A 113 -2.08 -22.61 17.17
CA SER A 113 -2.57 -21.23 17.06
C SER A 113 -1.83 -20.50 15.95
N GLY A 114 -2.54 -19.66 15.20
CA GLY A 114 -1.97 -18.88 14.10
C GLY A 114 -2.54 -19.24 12.73
N PRO A 115 -2.17 -18.48 11.69
CA PRO A 115 -2.69 -18.69 10.33
C PRO A 115 -2.23 -20.04 9.76
N ALA A 116 -3.07 -20.66 8.92
CA ALA A 116 -2.63 -21.79 8.12
C ALA A 116 -1.49 -21.36 7.18
N PRO A 117 -0.49 -22.22 6.90
CA PRO A 117 0.60 -21.95 5.95
C PRO A 117 0.11 -21.44 4.58
N ASP A 118 -1.05 -21.94 4.13
CA ASP A 118 -1.70 -21.53 2.88
C ASP A 118 -1.99 -20.01 2.83
N ALA A 119 -2.20 -19.35 3.96
CA ALA A 119 -2.39 -17.89 4.01
C ALA A 119 -1.13 -17.14 3.54
N TYR A 120 0.06 -17.63 3.91
CA TYR A 120 1.35 -17.07 3.50
C TYR A 120 1.65 -17.37 2.02
N LEU A 121 1.29 -18.56 1.53
CA LEU A 121 1.37 -18.88 0.10
C LEU A 121 0.46 -17.97 -0.74
N ASN A 122 -0.78 -17.75 -0.32
CA ASN A 122 -1.72 -16.86 -1.01
C ASN A 122 -1.22 -15.41 -1.02
N PHE A 123 -0.66 -14.93 0.09
CA PHE A 123 0.01 -13.64 0.15
C PHE A 123 1.14 -13.55 -0.89
N ALA A 124 2.00 -14.58 -0.95
CA ALA A 124 3.12 -14.62 -1.88
C ALA A 124 2.68 -14.69 -3.36
N MET A 125 1.57 -15.37 -3.67
CA MET A 125 1.00 -15.31 -5.02
C MET A 125 0.51 -13.90 -5.37
N GLY A 126 -0.11 -13.18 -4.42
CA GLY A 126 -0.52 -11.79 -4.62
C GLY A 126 0.64 -10.83 -4.88
N ILE A 127 1.86 -11.16 -4.42
CA ILE A 127 3.08 -10.44 -4.83
C ILE A 127 3.30 -10.69 -6.32
N VAL A 128 3.40 -11.94 -6.76
CA VAL A 128 3.73 -12.32 -8.16
C VAL A 128 2.82 -11.67 -9.20
N GLU A 129 1.51 -11.65 -8.95
CA GLU A 129 0.50 -11.10 -9.89
C GLU A 129 0.63 -9.60 -10.10
N ASN A 130 1.18 -8.87 -9.12
CA ASN A 130 1.31 -7.41 -9.15
C ASN A 130 2.74 -6.93 -9.51
N ILE A 131 3.74 -7.81 -9.44
CA ILE A 131 5.18 -7.44 -9.46
C ILE A 131 5.93 -7.97 -10.69
N ILE A 132 5.49 -9.07 -11.33
CA ILE A 132 6.20 -9.63 -12.50
C ILE A 132 6.53 -8.61 -13.61
N PRO A 133 5.64 -7.65 -13.97
CA PRO A 133 5.97 -6.67 -15.01
C PRO A 133 7.12 -5.71 -14.65
N TYR A 134 7.33 -5.43 -13.36
CA TYR A 134 8.37 -4.54 -12.87
C TYR A 134 9.71 -5.26 -12.61
N TYR A 135 9.68 -6.52 -12.18
CA TYR A 135 10.87 -7.22 -11.67
C TYR A 135 11.63 -8.04 -12.71
N ILE A 136 11.04 -8.28 -13.89
CA ILE A 136 11.74 -8.91 -15.02
C ILE A 136 12.53 -7.87 -15.84
N ARG A 137 12.20 -6.57 -15.73
CA ARG A 137 12.63 -5.59 -16.71
C ARG A 137 13.93 -4.86 -16.38
N ASP A 138 14.25 -4.64 -15.11
CA ASP A 138 15.46 -3.92 -14.74
C ASP A 138 16.19 -4.56 -13.54
N GLY A 139 17.45 -4.94 -13.76
CA GLY A 139 18.37 -5.44 -12.74
C GLY A 139 18.85 -4.36 -11.77
N HIS A 140 17.91 -3.59 -11.21
CA HIS A 140 18.20 -2.56 -10.23
C HIS A 140 17.75 -2.98 -8.83
N SER A 141 18.72 -2.99 -7.91
CA SER A 141 18.48 -2.90 -6.47
C SER A 141 17.74 -1.60 -6.20
N THR A 142 16.45 -1.69 -5.90
CA THR A 142 15.73 -0.60 -5.25
C THR A 142 14.78 -1.22 -4.24
N SER A 143 15.01 -0.92 -2.97
CA SER A 143 13.95 -0.83 -1.96
C SER A 143 12.81 0.02 -2.54
N GLN A 144 11.71 -0.60 -2.96
CA GLN A 144 10.53 0.17 -3.38
C GLN A 144 9.36 -0.11 -2.45
N PRO A 145 8.78 0.93 -1.86
CA PRO A 145 7.62 0.82 -1.00
C PRO A 145 6.39 0.36 -1.81
N VAL A 146 5.54 -0.47 -1.22
CA VAL A 146 4.30 -0.93 -1.88
C VAL A 146 3.22 0.16 -1.89
N ASN A 147 3.45 1.29 -1.21
CA ASN A 147 2.65 2.50 -1.37
C ASN A 147 2.94 3.16 -2.73
N GLN A 148 2.01 3.04 -3.67
CA GLN A 148 2.14 3.61 -5.02
C GLN A 148 1.62 5.07 -5.12
N ALA A 149 1.26 5.72 -4.01
CA ALA A 149 0.76 7.10 -4.04
C ALA A 149 1.76 8.05 -4.72
N HIS A 150 3.06 7.83 -4.54
CA HIS A 150 4.12 8.61 -5.20
C HIS A 150 4.15 8.48 -6.75
N HIS A 151 3.40 7.52 -7.34
CA HIS A 151 3.18 7.41 -8.79
C HIS A 151 1.96 8.19 -9.28
N LEU A 152 1.09 8.68 -8.39
CA LEU A 152 -0.10 9.46 -8.77
C LEU A 152 0.22 10.69 -9.63
N PRO A 153 1.34 11.43 -9.44
CA PRO A 153 1.70 12.51 -10.36
C PRO A 153 1.90 12.05 -11.81
N ASN A 154 2.20 10.77 -12.06
CA ASN A 154 2.29 10.22 -13.42
C ASN A 154 0.95 9.67 -13.93
N ILE A 155 0.08 9.22 -13.03
CA ILE A 155 -1.22 8.62 -13.36
C ILE A 155 -2.28 9.71 -13.64
N CYS A 156 -2.25 10.79 -12.86
CA CYS A 156 -3.21 11.90 -12.90
C CYS A 156 -2.48 13.25 -12.83
N SER A 157 -1.50 13.44 -13.73
CA SER A 157 -0.59 14.59 -13.78
C SER A 157 -1.25 15.95 -13.95
N ASP A 158 -2.49 15.98 -14.46
CA ASP A 158 -3.30 17.20 -14.59
C ASP A 158 -3.91 17.64 -13.24
N LYS A 159 -3.96 16.72 -12.26
CA LYS A 159 -4.58 16.90 -10.94
C LYS A 159 -3.54 16.91 -9.84
N ILE A 160 -2.65 15.91 -9.80
CA ILE A 160 -1.59 15.78 -8.79
C ILE A 160 -0.26 16.16 -9.44
N HIS A 161 0.40 17.17 -8.88
CA HIS A 161 1.65 17.72 -9.41
C HIS A 161 2.85 17.07 -8.75
N LYS A 162 2.76 16.82 -7.44
CA LYS A 162 3.86 16.29 -6.64
C LYS A 162 3.34 15.66 -5.35
N ILE A 163 3.99 14.58 -4.94
CA ILE A 163 3.85 14.00 -3.61
C ILE A 163 5.25 13.66 -3.12
N GLU A 164 5.58 14.04 -1.89
CA GLU A 164 6.87 13.75 -1.27
C GLU A 164 6.73 13.45 0.22
N VAL A 165 7.61 12.62 0.76
CA VAL A 165 7.73 12.42 2.21
C VAL A 165 8.39 13.65 2.81
N HIS A 166 7.75 14.20 3.84
CA HIS A 166 8.27 15.32 4.63
C HIS A 166 8.97 14.84 5.90
N GLU A 167 8.36 13.89 6.63
CA GLU A 167 8.90 13.29 7.85
C GLU A 167 8.56 11.79 7.88
N GLY A 168 9.49 10.96 8.35
CA GLY A 168 9.32 9.51 8.37
C GLY A 168 9.51 8.89 6.98
N ASP A 169 8.54 8.08 6.57
CA ASP A 169 8.55 7.30 5.33
C ASP A 169 7.13 7.23 4.70
N TRP A 170 6.91 6.37 3.71
CA TRP A 170 5.62 6.22 3.03
C TRP A 170 4.61 5.33 3.79
N GLU A 171 5.04 4.65 4.84
CA GLU A 171 4.44 3.40 5.33
C GLU A 171 4.10 3.42 6.82
N THR A 172 4.84 4.17 7.61
CA THR A 172 4.67 4.25 9.05
C THR A 172 3.49 5.16 9.41
N GLN A 173 2.65 4.73 10.36
CA GLN A 173 1.63 5.61 10.94
C GLN A 173 2.32 6.79 11.63
N GLY A 174 1.81 8.01 11.42
CA GLY A 174 2.47 9.22 11.90
C GLY A 174 3.47 9.85 10.92
N SER A 175 3.90 9.14 9.87
CA SER A 175 4.69 9.76 8.78
C SER A 175 3.93 10.93 8.14
N VAL A 176 4.67 11.93 7.66
CA VAL A 176 4.10 13.16 7.09
C VAL A 176 4.41 13.22 5.60
N GLN A 177 3.38 13.40 4.80
CA GLN A 177 3.47 13.53 3.35
C GLN A 177 3.05 14.94 2.93
N HIS A 178 3.73 15.49 1.93
CA HIS A 178 3.44 16.78 1.34
C HIS A 178 2.92 16.58 -0.07
N TRP A 179 1.72 17.10 -0.33
CA TRP A 179 1.03 17.00 -1.60
C TRP A 179 0.92 18.37 -2.25
N SER A 180 1.08 18.41 -3.57
CA SER A 180 0.77 19.57 -4.41
C SER A 180 -0.16 19.11 -5.51
N PHE A 181 -1.32 19.76 -5.63
CA PHE A 181 -2.38 19.34 -6.54
C PHE A 181 -3.22 20.55 -7.00
N THR A 182 -4.08 20.34 -8.00
CA THR A 182 -5.08 21.32 -8.44
C THR A 182 -6.48 20.78 -8.17
N VAL A 183 -7.26 21.54 -7.39
CA VAL A 183 -8.65 21.26 -7.05
C VAL A 183 -9.51 22.47 -7.44
N GLY A 184 -10.63 22.24 -8.13
CA GLY A 184 -11.51 23.33 -8.56
C GLY A 184 -10.84 24.41 -9.42
N GLY A 185 -9.72 24.09 -10.09
CA GLY A 185 -8.92 25.04 -10.88
C GLY A 185 -7.88 25.83 -10.08
N ASN A 186 -7.79 25.65 -8.76
CA ASN A 186 -6.80 26.29 -7.89
C ASN A 186 -5.68 25.32 -7.55
N SER A 187 -4.44 25.78 -7.64
CA SER A 187 -3.28 25.00 -7.16
C SER A 187 -3.18 25.14 -5.65
N GLU A 188 -3.10 24.01 -4.97
CA GLU A 188 -3.04 23.91 -3.52
C GLU A 188 -1.92 22.97 -3.08
N SER A 189 -1.53 23.12 -1.81
CA SER A 189 -0.60 22.22 -1.14
C SER A 189 -1.06 21.90 0.27
N ILE A 190 -0.91 20.64 0.66
CA ILE A 190 -1.21 20.19 2.02
C ILE A 190 -0.07 19.33 2.57
N LYS A 191 0.15 19.38 3.87
CA LYS A 191 0.84 18.34 4.62
C LYS A 191 -0.18 17.52 5.38
N GLU A 192 -0.08 16.22 5.27
CA GLU A 192 -0.93 15.30 5.99
C GLU A 192 -0.10 14.24 6.70
N THR A 193 -0.64 13.72 7.79
CA THR A 193 -0.11 12.55 8.47
C THR A 193 -1.08 11.41 8.38
N VAL A 194 -0.53 10.22 8.45
CA VAL A 194 -1.26 8.97 8.49
C VAL A 194 -1.81 8.80 9.90
N GLU A 195 -3.09 9.05 10.06
CA GLU A 195 -3.71 9.02 11.39
C GLU A 195 -4.08 7.60 11.81
N SER A 196 -4.64 6.80 10.90
CA SER A 196 -4.97 5.40 11.15
C SER A 196 -4.99 4.57 9.88
N ILE A 197 -4.76 3.26 10.06
CA ILE A 197 -4.81 2.25 9.01
C ILE A 197 -5.71 1.13 9.54
N ASP A 198 -6.69 0.72 8.74
CA ASP A 198 -7.58 -0.39 8.99
C ASP A 198 -7.53 -1.32 7.77
N GLU A 199 -6.54 -2.20 7.78
CA GLU A 199 -6.29 -3.16 6.70
C GLU A 199 -7.41 -4.20 6.57
N GLU A 200 -8.09 -4.59 7.66
CA GLU A 200 -9.24 -5.51 7.62
C GLU A 200 -10.36 -4.94 6.74
N ASN A 201 -10.63 -3.66 6.92
CA ASN A 201 -11.63 -2.93 6.13
C ASN A 201 -11.06 -2.29 4.86
N ARG A 202 -9.77 -2.48 4.55
CA ARG A 202 -9.04 -1.83 3.44
C ARG A 202 -9.25 -0.32 3.44
N SER A 203 -9.03 0.30 4.59
CA SER A 203 -9.30 1.71 4.85
C SER A 203 -8.08 2.42 5.45
N ILE A 204 -7.83 3.66 5.01
CA ILE A 204 -6.74 4.49 5.54
C ILE A 204 -7.28 5.89 5.80
N THR A 205 -6.96 6.45 6.98
CA THR A 205 -7.33 7.82 7.36
C THR A 205 -6.09 8.70 7.46
N PHE A 206 -6.15 9.82 6.76
CA PHE A 206 -5.16 10.88 6.76
C PHE A 206 -5.71 12.09 7.53
N LYS A 207 -4.86 12.74 8.31
CA LYS A 207 -5.17 13.99 8.99
C LYS A 207 -4.31 15.10 8.40
N VAL A 208 -4.95 16.17 7.95
CA VAL A 208 -4.24 17.35 7.46
C VAL A 208 -3.61 18.10 8.63
N LEU A 209 -2.31 18.35 8.53
CA LEU A 209 -1.50 19.06 9.53
C LEU A 209 -1.26 20.52 9.16
N ASP A 210 -1.13 20.80 7.86
CA ASP A 210 -0.84 22.14 7.33
C ASP A 210 -1.34 22.25 5.88
N GLY A 211 -1.55 23.46 5.38
CA GLY A 211 -1.88 23.72 3.99
C GLY A 211 -3.10 24.62 3.77
N GLU A 212 -3.39 24.86 2.48
CA GLU A 212 -4.46 25.76 2.02
C GLU A 212 -5.83 25.39 2.60
N VAL A 213 -6.14 24.09 2.66
CA VAL A 213 -7.34 23.52 3.33
C VAL A 213 -7.56 24.08 4.74
N LEU A 214 -6.51 24.20 5.57
CA LEU A 214 -6.66 24.64 6.95
C LEU A 214 -6.84 26.16 7.10
N LYS A 215 -6.90 26.91 5.99
CA LYS A 215 -7.33 28.31 6.00
C LYS A 215 -8.83 28.43 6.28
N ASP A 216 -9.63 27.49 5.79
CA ASP A 216 -11.08 27.51 5.96
C ASP A 216 -11.57 26.53 7.05
N TYR A 217 -10.82 25.44 7.26
CA TYR A 217 -11.18 24.41 8.24
C TYR A 217 -10.21 24.40 9.43
N LYS A 218 -10.73 24.19 10.64
CA LYS A 218 -9.93 24.00 11.86
C LYS A 218 -9.32 22.61 11.95
N SER A 219 -10.06 21.61 11.48
CA SER A 219 -9.60 20.24 11.38
C SER A 219 -10.14 19.65 10.10
N TYR A 220 -9.35 18.76 9.50
CA TYR A 220 -9.67 18.11 8.24
C TYR A 220 -9.02 16.73 8.20
N LYS A 221 -9.83 15.71 7.94
CA LYS A 221 -9.41 14.33 7.78
C LYS A 221 -10.03 13.75 6.52
N VAL A 222 -9.28 12.88 5.87
CA VAL A 222 -9.71 12.17 4.67
C VAL A 222 -9.53 10.68 4.90
N THR A 223 -10.58 9.90 4.70
CA THR A 223 -10.51 8.44 4.74
C THR A 223 -10.85 7.87 3.37
N THR A 224 -10.06 6.93 2.90
CA THR A 224 -10.35 6.14 1.69
C THR A 224 -10.55 4.68 2.08
N GLN A 225 -11.56 4.02 1.52
CA GLN A 225 -11.88 2.62 1.79
C GLN A 225 -12.23 1.87 0.49
N ALA A 226 -11.73 0.65 0.32
CA ALA A 226 -12.05 -0.20 -0.83
C ALA A 226 -12.83 -1.48 -0.44
N ILE A 227 -14.08 -1.58 -0.88
CA ILE A 227 -14.96 -2.71 -0.59
C ILE A 227 -15.12 -3.60 -1.84
N PRO A 228 -14.75 -4.90 -1.80
CA PRO A 228 -14.93 -5.81 -2.92
C PRO A 228 -16.40 -5.90 -3.39
N LYS A 229 -16.62 -5.85 -4.72
CA LYS A 229 -17.96 -5.98 -5.32
C LYS A 229 -17.88 -6.73 -6.65
N GLY A 230 -18.15 -8.04 -6.62
CA GLY A 230 -18.01 -8.89 -7.81
C GLY A 230 -16.56 -8.92 -8.29
N GLU A 231 -16.35 -8.67 -9.60
CA GLU A 231 -15.00 -8.57 -10.20
C GLU A 231 -14.32 -7.21 -9.93
N GLY A 232 -15.06 -6.21 -9.45
CA GLY A 232 -14.57 -4.86 -9.17
C GLY A 232 -14.65 -4.48 -7.68
N CYS A 233 -14.73 -3.19 -7.39
CA CYS A 233 -14.89 -2.69 -6.03
C CYS A 233 -15.69 -1.38 -5.93
N LEU A 234 -16.20 -1.12 -4.74
CA LEU A 234 -16.76 0.15 -4.32
C LEU A 234 -15.69 0.89 -3.51
N VAL A 235 -15.24 2.04 -4.01
CA VAL A 235 -14.35 2.95 -3.31
C VAL A 235 -15.19 3.99 -2.57
N ILE A 236 -14.92 4.19 -1.29
CA ILE A 236 -15.57 5.18 -0.46
C ILE A 236 -14.54 6.22 -0.04
N TRP A 237 -14.82 7.49 -0.30
CA TRP A 237 -14.07 8.62 0.22
C TRP A 237 -14.91 9.37 1.24
N THR A 238 -14.35 9.56 2.43
CA THR A 238 -14.95 10.27 3.54
C THR A 238 -14.11 11.48 3.90
N ILE A 239 -14.75 12.62 4.15
CA ILE A 239 -14.10 13.81 4.69
C ILE A 239 -14.77 14.20 6.00
N GLU A 240 -13.99 14.24 7.07
CA GLU A 240 -14.41 14.75 8.38
C GLU A 240 -13.75 16.10 8.62
N TYR A 241 -14.53 17.12 8.94
CA TYR A 241 -14.03 18.49 9.02
C TYR A 241 -14.75 19.32 10.07
N GLU A 242 -14.07 20.34 10.58
CA GLU A 242 -14.64 21.37 11.44
C GLU A 242 -14.42 22.73 10.78
N LYS A 243 -15.50 23.43 10.42
CA LYS A 243 -15.40 24.78 9.84
C LYS A 243 -14.87 25.78 10.88
N LYS A 244 -14.11 26.79 10.43
CA LYS A 244 -13.82 27.95 11.27
C LYS A 244 -15.11 28.73 11.56
N VAL A 245 -15.18 29.29 12.76
CA VAL A 245 -16.39 29.97 13.24
C VAL A 245 -16.38 31.40 12.71
N ASN A 246 -17.53 31.87 12.19
CA ASN A 246 -17.77 33.20 11.61
C ASN A 246 -17.23 33.44 10.19
N GLU A 247 -16.83 32.39 9.48
CA GLU A 247 -16.49 32.45 8.07
C GLU A 247 -17.58 31.71 7.27
N ASP A 248 -18.00 32.26 6.14
CA ASP A 248 -18.91 31.57 5.20
C ASP A 248 -18.12 30.52 4.41
N VAL A 249 -17.67 29.51 5.15
CA VAL A 249 -16.82 28.42 4.63
C VAL A 249 -17.71 27.44 3.88
N PRO A 250 -17.46 27.20 2.57
CA PRO A 250 -18.21 26.20 1.82
C PRO A 250 -17.98 24.80 2.41
N ASP A 251 -18.85 23.85 2.08
CA ASP A 251 -18.58 22.44 2.35
C ASP A 251 -17.56 21.89 1.33
N PRO A 252 -16.72 20.91 1.69
CA PRO A 252 -15.58 20.44 0.87
C PRO A 252 -15.96 19.58 -0.34
N HIS A 253 -17.06 19.89 -1.04
CA HIS A 253 -17.55 19.15 -2.21
C HIS A 253 -16.51 19.08 -3.34
N ALA A 254 -15.75 20.15 -3.57
CA ALA A 254 -14.70 20.17 -4.59
C ALA A 254 -13.60 19.13 -4.31
N TYR A 255 -13.29 18.87 -3.03
CA TYR A 255 -12.30 17.87 -2.63
C TYR A 255 -12.84 16.44 -2.77
N LEU A 256 -14.13 16.21 -2.46
CA LEU A 256 -14.77 14.91 -2.73
C LEU A 256 -14.81 14.61 -4.23
N GLU A 257 -15.15 15.60 -5.07
CA GLU A 257 -15.13 15.45 -6.52
C GLU A 257 -13.72 15.15 -7.05
N PHE A 258 -12.71 15.86 -6.53
CA PHE A 258 -11.31 15.59 -6.82
C PHE A 258 -10.90 14.15 -6.48
N ALA A 259 -11.29 13.63 -5.32
CA ALA A 259 -11.01 12.26 -4.91
C ALA A 259 -11.67 11.21 -5.83
N VAL A 260 -12.91 11.46 -6.26
CA VAL A 260 -13.60 10.62 -7.26
C VAL A 260 -12.88 10.65 -8.60
N ASN A 261 -12.38 11.81 -9.02
CA ASN A 261 -11.67 11.95 -10.29
C ASN A 261 -10.32 11.22 -10.27
N ILE A 262 -9.55 11.32 -9.17
CA ILE A 262 -8.32 10.51 -8.99
C ILE A 262 -8.66 9.01 -9.05
N THR A 263 -9.75 8.59 -8.39
CA THR A 263 -10.19 7.18 -8.39
C THR A 263 -10.44 6.65 -9.81
N LYS A 264 -11.07 7.47 -10.67
CA LYS A 264 -11.30 7.12 -12.08
C LYS A 264 -10.01 7.07 -12.89
N ASP A 265 -9.05 7.95 -12.63
CA ASP A 265 -7.76 7.92 -13.32
C ASP A 265 -6.94 6.67 -12.93
N ILE A 266 -6.96 6.31 -11.64
CA ILE A 266 -6.36 5.07 -11.12
C ILE A 266 -7.02 3.85 -11.77
N GLU A 267 -8.36 3.80 -11.80
CA GLU A 267 -9.10 2.74 -12.51
C GLU A 267 -8.65 2.66 -13.97
N GLY A 268 -8.66 3.80 -14.68
CA GLY A 268 -8.25 3.87 -16.07
C GLY A 268 -6.82 3.40 -16.30
N HIS A 269 -5.90 3.66 -15.36
CA HIS A 269 -4.54 3.15 -15.41
C HIS A 269 -4.51 1.62 -15.31
N TYR A 270 -5.19 1.03 -14.32
CA TYR A 270 -5.19 -0.43 -14.12
C TYR A 270 -5.98 -1.22 -15.17
N LEU A 271 -6.95 -0.61 -15.84
CA LEU A 271 -7.67 -1.24 -16.97
C LEU A 271 -6.89 -1.18 -18.28
N ARG A 272 -5.86 -0.33 -18.38
CA ARG A 272 -5.00 -0.17 -19.57
C ARG A 272 -3.66 -0.91 -19.45
N ALA A 273 -3.31 -1.37 -18.25
CA ALA A 273 -2.12 -2.16 -17.94
C ALA A 273 -2.36 -3.65 -18.22
#